data_AF-A0A143ZU05-F1
#
_entry.id   AF-A0A143ZU05-F1
#
_cell.length_a   1.000
_cell.length_b   1.000
_cell.length_c   1.000
_cell.angle_alpha   90.00
_cell.angle_beta   90.00
_cell.angle_gamma   90.00
#
_symmetry.space_group_name_H-M   'P 1'
#
loop_
_entity.id
_entity.type
_entity.pdbx_description
1 polymer ?
#
loop_
_entity_poly.entity_id
_entity_poly.type
_entity_poly.pdbx_seq_one_letter_code
_entity_poly.pdbx_strand_id
1 'polypeptide(L)'
;MEHFHASVGTEELAHLEMVATLVHQLTRDLSMEEIKKAGFSDYFVDHTTGVYPVAASGAPFTASYLQVKGDPITDLHEDLAAEQKARSTYDNILRFTDDPDVRDPIKFLREREIVHYQRFGEGLRLVQEKLDYRNFYAFNPSFDKPTGPNCK
;
A
#
# COMPACT_ATOMS: atom_id res chain seq x y z
N MET A 1 17.59 13.22 -0.46
CA MET A 1 16.41 12.52 -1.01
C MET A 1 16.36 11.05 -0.57
N GLU A 2 17.37 10.53 0.14
CA GLU A 2 17.44 9.12 0.58
C GLU A 2 16.51 8.74 1.75
N HIS A 3 15.90 9.71 2.46
CA HIS A 3 15.15 9.40 3.70
C HIS A 3 13.63 9.33 3.52
N PHE A 4 13.09 9.69 2.36
CA PHE A 4 11.65 9.82 2.20
C PHE A 4 10.94 8.46 2.09
N HIS A 5 11.41 7.57 1.21
CA HIS A 5 10.79 6.26 0.99
C HIS A 5 10.86 5.34 2.22
N ALA A 6 11.99 5.35 2.94
CA ALA A 6 12.14 4.56 4.17
C ALA A 6 11.16 4.99 5.28
N SER A 7 10.78 6.28 5.31
CA SER A 7 9.82 6.79 6.30
C SER A 7 8.38 6.34 6.03
N VAL A 8 7.95 6.32 4.77
CA VAL A 8 6.62 5.81 4.38
C VAL A 8 6.53 4.30 4.58
N GLY A 9 7.52 3.53 4.13
CA GLY A 9 7.52 2.08 4.34
C GLY A 9 7.51 1.67 5.83
N THR A 10 8.05 2.51 6.72
CA THR A 10 7.93 2.30 8.17
C THR A 10 6.50 2.58 8.66
N GLU A 11 5.84 3.61 8.11
CA GLU A 11 4.45 3.91 8.40
C GLU A 11 3.51 2.79 7.97
N GLU A 12 3.76 2.17 6.80
CA GLU A 12 2.98 1.03 6.28
C GLU A 12 2.99 -0.18 7.20
N LEU A 13 4.06 -0.39 7.99
CA LEU A 13 4.07 -1.44 9.01
C LEU A 13 3.08 -1.16 10.14
N ALA A 14 2.90 0.12 10.50
CA ALA A 14 1.88 0.52 11.46
C ALA A 14 0.46 0.38 10.86
N HIS A 15 0.28 0.66 9.57
CA HIS A 15 -1.00 0.44 8.88
C HIS A 15 -1.37 -1.05 8.85
N LEU A 16 -0.39 -1.92 8.57
CA LEU A 16 -0.57 -3.37 8.65
C LEU A 16 -1.02 -3.81 10.05
N GLU A 17 -0.41 -3.27 11.11
CA GLU A 17 -0.81 -3.54 12.50
C GLU A 17 -2.25 -3.06 12.78
N MET A 18 -2.61 -1.87 12.30
CA MET A 18 -3.98 -1.33 12.46
C MET A 18 -5.02 -2.22 11.77
N VAL A 19 -4.76 -2.64 10.52
CA VAL A 19 -5.67 -3.53 9.77
C VAL A 19 -5.76 -4.91 10.42
N ALA A 20 -4.63 -5.49 10.84
CA ALA A 20 -4.60 -6.77 11.54
C ALA A 20 -5.39 -6.71 12.85
N THR A 21 -5.25 -5.62 13.61
CA THR A 21 -5.98 -5.39 14.86
C THR A 21 -7.48 -5.26 14.60
N LEU A 22 -7.88 -4.54 13.57
CA LEU A 22 -9.27 -4.40 13.17
C LEU A 22 -9.90 -5.75 12.81
N VAL A 23 -9.22 -6.56 12.00
CA VAL A 23 -9.67 -7.93 11.65
C VAL A 23 -9.79 -8.77 12.92
N HIS A 24 -8.78 -8.75 13.80
CA HIS A 24 -8.84 -9.49 15.06
C HIS A 24 -10.01 -9.07 15.96
N GLN A 25 -10.29 -7.77 16.06
CA GLN A 25 -11.42 -7.27 16.87
C GLN A 25 -12.78 -7.72 16.32
N LEU A 26 -12.90 -7.82 14.99
CA LEU A 26 -14.10 -8.31 14.32
C LEU A 26 -14.28 -9.83 14.43
N THR A 27 -13.20 -10.60 14.65
CA THR A 27 -13.24 -12.07 14.61
C THR A 27 -13.04 -12.75 15.97
N ARG A 28 -12.45 -12.09 16.96
CA ARG A 28 -12.39 -12.62 18.33
C ARG A 28 -13.82 -12.73 18.87
N ASP A 29 -14.16 -13.85 19.47
CA ASP A 29 -15.47 -14.10 20.09
C ASP A 29 -16.65 -14.38 19.15
N LEU A 30 -16.42 -14.57 17.84
CA LEU A 30 -17.48 -15.07 16.95
C LEU A 30 -17.98 -16.44 17.38
N SER A 31 -19.31 -16.58 17.47
CA SER A 31 -19.97 -17.87 17.64
C SER A 31 -20.00 -18.67 16.33
N MET A 32 -20.19 -19.99 16.42
CA MET A 32 -20.31 -20.84 15.24
C MET A 32 -21.48 -20.45 14.32
N GLU A 33 -22.55 -19.89 14.87
CA GLU A 33 -23.68 -19.41 14.08
C GLU A 33 -23.35 -18.13 13.32
N GLU A 34 -22.60 -17.21 13.93
CA GLU A 34 -22.09 -16.01 13.25
C GLU A 34 -21.11 -16.34 12.14
N ILE A 35 -20.17 -17.27 12.39
CA ILE A 35 -19.20 -17.76 11.38
C ILE A 35 -19.92 -18.30 10.15
N LYS A 36 -20.95 -19.14 10.34
CA LYS A 36 -21.73 -19.71 9.24
C LYS A 36 -22.54 -18.63 8.51
N LYS A 37 -23.21 -17.75 9.25
CA LYS A 37 -24.06 -16.70 8.68
C LYS A 37 -23.26 -15.67 7.88
N ALA A 38 -22.04 -15.36 8.31
CA ALA A 38 -21.15 -14.39 7.66
C ALA A 38 -20.41 -14.96 6.43
N GLY A 39 -20.56 -16.25 6.11
CA GLY A 39 -19.78 -16.89 5.04
C GLY A 39 -18.29 -17.05 5.38
N PHE A 40 -17.92 -17.00 6.66
CA PHE A 40 -16.54 -17.07 7.14
C PHE A 40 -16.07 -18.51 7.38
N SER A 41 -16.86 -19.51 6.96
CA SER A 41 -16.63 -20.92 7.28
C SER A 41 -15.34 -21.46 6.66
N ASP A 42 -15.06 -21.13 5.40
CA ASP A 42 -13.84 -21.58 4.70
C ASP A 42 -12.59 -21.02 5.39
N TYR A 43 -12.59 -19.72 5.69
CA TYR A 43 -11.50 -19.09 6.45
C TYR A 43 -11.34 -19.74 7.83
N PHE A 44 -12.46 -20.05 8.51
CA PHE A 44 -12.43 -20.66 9.83
C PHE A 44 -11.82 -22.07 9.82
N VAL A 45 -12.11 -22.88 8.81
CA VAL A 45 -11.51 -24.21 8.68
C VAL A 45 -9.99 -24.11 8.51
N ASP A 46 -9.51 -23.15 7.72
CA ASP A 46 -8.08 -23.00 7.45
C ASP A 46 -7.32 -22.28 8.58
N HIS A 47 -7.92 -21.26 9.20
CA HIS A 47 -7.22 -20.31 10.08
C HIS A 47 -7.95 -20.01 11.40
N THR A 48 -9.08 -20.68 11.67
CA THR A 48 -9.97 -20.35 12.80
C THR A 48 -10.37 -18.87 12.75
N THR A 49 -9.97 -18.05 13.72
CA THR A 49 -10.19 -16.60 13.73
C THR A 49 -8.87 -15.83 13.73
N GLY A 50 -7.75 -16.54 13.52
CA GLY A 50 -6.42 -15.95 13.47
C GLY A 50 -6.27 -15.04 12.26
N VAL A 51 -5.48 -13.98 12.40
CA VAL A 51 -5.18 -13.07 11.29
C VAL A 51 -4.16 -13.72 10.36
N TYR A 52 -4.56 -14.00 9.12
CA TYR A 52 -3.72 -14.54 8.08
C TYR A 52 -3.63 -13.55 6.90
N PRO A 53 -2.43 -13.22 6.39
CA PRO A 53 -2.27 -12.30 5.27
C PRO A 53 -2.83 -12.87 3.95
N VAL A 54 -4.11 -12.65 3.71
CA VAL A 54 -4.83 -13.14 2.53
C VAL A 54 -5.80 -12.07 2.03
N ALA A 55 -5.95 -11.97 0.72
CA ALA A 55 -6.94 -11.10 0.11
C ALA A 55 -8.37 -11.60 0.38
N ALA A 56 -9.36 -10.72 0.28
CA ALA A 56 -10.77 -11.09 0.39
C ALA A 56 -11.21 -12.19 -0.62
N SER A 57 -10.48 -12.35 -1.74
CA SER A 57 -10.70 -13.40 -2.73
C SER A 57 -10.00 -14.73 -2.40
N GLY A 58 -9.31 -14.83 -1.27
CA GLY A 58 -8.57 -16.04 -0.84
C GLY A 58 -7.13 -16.15 -1.36
N ALA A 59 -6.62 -15.17 -2.11
CA ALA A 59 -5.23 -15.20 -2.60
C ALA A 59 -4.25 -14.83 -1.47
N PRO A 60 -3.32 -15.72 -1.07
CA PRO A 60 -2.34 -15.41 -0.03
C PRO A 60 -1.42 -14.26 -0.42
N PHE A 61 -0.95 -13.49 0.57
CA PHE A 61 0.11 -12.52 0.35
C PHE A 61 1.38 -13.24 -0.11
N THR A 62 2.01 -12.70 -1.16
CA THR A 62 3.27 -13.22 -1.67
C THR A 62 4.18 -12.06 -2.06
N ALA A 63 5.49 -12.33 -2.11
CA ALA A 63 6.47 -11.34 -2.57
C ALA A 63 6.21 -10.83 -4.01
N SER A 64 5.37 -11.52 -4.80
CA SER A 64 5.01 -11.06 -6.15
C SER A 64 4.20 -9.75 -6.17
N TYR A 65 3.63 -9.33 -5.04
CA TYR A 65 2.95 -8.03 -4.93
C TYR A 65 3.91 -6.88 -4.65
N LEU A 66 5.15 -7.16 -4.26
CA LEU A 66 6.18 -6.13 -4.02
C LEU A 66 6.88 -5.82 -5.35
N GLN A 67 6.50 -4.69 -5.97
CA GLN A 67 7.12 -4.22 -7.21
C GLN A 67 8.32 -3.33 -6.90
N VAL A 68 9.48 -3.67 -7.45
CA VAL A 68 10.71 -2.89 -7.34
C VAL A 68 11.59 -3.16 -8.56
N LYS A 69 12.11 -2.09 -9.17
CA LYS A 69 12.93 -2.16 -10.38
C LYS A 69 14.31 -1.53 -10.21
N GLY A 70 14.50 -0.68 -9.20
CA GLY A 70 15.78 0.00 -8.96
C GLY A 70 16.01 1.19 -9.89
N ASP A 71 14.95 1.68 -10.55
CA ASP A 71 14.92 2.95 -11.25
C ASP A 71 13.93 3.87 -10.51
N PRO A 72 14.39 5.01 -9.97
CA PRO A 72 13.52 5.90 -9.19
C PRO A 72 12.28 6.36 -9.94
N ILE A 73 12.35 6.59 -11.26
CA ILE A 73 11.15 6.99 -12.01
C ILE A 73 10.15 5.84 -12.04
N THR A 74 10.60 4.64 -12.40
CA THR A 74 9.75 3.44 -12.45
C THR A 74 9.14 3.14 -11.08
N ASP A 75 9.96 3.11 -10.03
CA ASP A 75 9.53 2.73 -8.68
C ASP A 75 8.54 3.77 -8.11
N LEU A 76 8.75 5.06 -8.34
CA LEU A 76 7.81 6.11 -7.91
C LEU A 76 6.45 6.03 -8.63
N HIS A 77 6.40 5.56 -9.88
CA HIS A 77 5.12 5.34 -10.56
C HIS A 77 4.39 4.12 -9.99
N GLU A 78 5.11 3.05 -9.64
CA GLU A 78 4.54 1.90 -8.94
C GLU A 78 3.98 2.31 -7.57
N ASP A 79 4.74 3.09 -6.78
CA ASP A 79 4.31 3.63 -5.49
C ASP A 79 3.02 4.47 -5.65
N LEU A 80 2.99 5.42 -6.59
CA LEU A 80 1.80 6.22 -6.89
C LEU A 80 0.57 5.35 -7.26
N ALA A 81 0.79 4.29 -8.03
CA ALA A 81 -0.29 3.37 -8.41
C ALA A 81 -0.75 2.53 -7.21
N ALA A 82 0.16 2.09 -6.35
CA ALA A 82 -0.14 1.35 -5.12
C ALA A 82 -1.06 2.18 -4.20
N GLU A 83 -0.72 3.44 -3.93
CA GLU A 83 -1.52 4.32 -3.08
C GLU A 83 -2.94 4.56 -3.62
N GLN A 84 -3.10 4.70 -4.94
CA GLN A 84 -4.42 4.87 -5.55
C GLN A 84 -5.29 3.61 -5.46
N LYS A 85 -4.68 2.42 -5.58
CA LYS A 85 -5.37 1.14 -5.41
C LYS A 85 -5.78 0.94 -3.95
N ALA A 86 -4.92 1.27 -3.01
CA ALA A 86 -5.22 1.23 -1.57
C ALA A 86 -6.37 2.20 -1.21
N ARG A 87 -6.26 3.48 -1.59
CA ARG A 87 -7.32 4.49 -1.40
C ARG A 87 -8.68 4.04 -1.94
N SER A 88 -8.70 3.45 -3.14
CA SER A 88 -9.94 2.96 -3.77
C SER A 88 -10.52 1.75 -3.04
N THR A 89 -9.66 0.90 -2.47
CA THR A 89 -10.07 -0.23 -1.64
C THR A 89 -10.73 0.27 -0.35
N TYR A 90 -10.14 1.25 0.34
CA TYR A 90 -10.74 1.87 1.52
C TYR A 90 -12.05 2.60 1.21
N ASP A 91 -12.14 3.30 0.08
CA ASP A 91 -13.40 3.86 -0.42
C ASP A 91 -14.50 2.79 -0.52
N ASN A 92 -14.18 1.60 -1.01
CA ASN A 92 -15.14 0.49 -1.13
C ASN A 92 -15.55 -0.06 0.23
N ILE A 93 -14.61 -0.22 1.17
CA ILE A 93 -14.92 -0.64 2.54
C ILE A 93 -15.87 0.38 3.21
N LEU A 94 -15.62 1.68 3.05
CA LEU A 94 -16.49 2.74 3.58
C LEU A 94 -17.89 2.78 2.94
N ARG A 95 -18.11 2.13 1.79
CA ARG A 95 -19.45 1.94 1.21
C ARG A 95 -20.15 0.70 1.77
N PHE A 96 -19.39 -0.23 2.34
CA PHE A 96 -19.87 -1.56 2.72
C PHE A 96 -20.30 -1.66 4.18
N THR A 97 -19.82 -0.77 5.05
CA THR A 97 -20.13 -0.81 6.49
C THR A 97 -20.48 0.57 7.05
N ASP A 98 -21.44 0.60 7.97
CA ASP A 98 -21.83 1.77 8.76
C ASP A 98 -21.24 1.75 10.19
N ASP A 99 -20.51 0.69 10.56
CA ASP A 99 -19.91 0.53 11.89
C ASP A 99 -18.81 1.60 12.13
N PRO A 100 -18.98 2.51 13.12
CA PRO A 100 -17.99 3.54 13.40
C PRO A 100 -16.61 2.98 13.78
N ASP A 101 -16.57 1.83 14.47
CA ASP A 101 -15.33 1.21 14.94
C ASP A 101 -14.50 0.64 13.78
N VAL A 102 -15.15 0.37 12.64
CA VAL A 102 -14.49 0.03 11.37
C VAL A 102 -14.22 1.29 10.55
N ARG A 103 -15.19 2.20 10.45
CA ARG A 103 -15.10 3.34 9.52
C ARG A 103 -14.03 4.33 9.90
N ASP A 104 -13.86 4.63 11.18
CA ASP A 104 -12.94 5.66 11.62
C ASP A 104 -11.46 5.30 11.36
N PRO A 105 -10.95 4.09 11.70
CA PRO A 105 -9.61 3.70 11.27
C PRO A 105 -9.47 3.63 9.75
N ILE A 106 -10.48 3.17 9.02
CA ILE A 106 -10.42 3.14 7.54
C ILE A 106 -10.39 4.54 6.92
N LYS A 107 -11.09 5.54 7.49
CA LYS A 107 -10.99 6.94 7.04
C LYS A 107 -9.59 7.50 7.25
N PHE A 108 -8.97 7.17 8.39
CA PHE A 108 -7.60 7.57 8.68
C PHE A 108 -6.63 6.99 7.63
N LEU A 109 -6.65 5.67 7.41
CA LEU A 109 -5.79 5.02 6.39
C LEU A 109 -6.01 5.64 5.00
N ARG A 110 -7.28 5.78 4.60
CA ARG A 110 -7.64 6.44 3.34
C ARG A 110 -7.06 7.85 3.20
N GLU A 111 -7.02 8.64 4.28
CA GLU A 111 -6.41 9.97 4.27
C GLU A 111 -4.89 9.90 4.13
N ARG A 112 -4.25 8.94 4.82
CA ARG A 112 -2.81 8.68 4.67
C ARG A 112 -2.43 8.35 3.24
N GLU A 113 -3.27 7.62 2.52
CA GLU A 113 -2.94 7.19 1.14
C GLU A 113 -2.98 8.37 0.18
N ILE A 114 -3.78 9.39 0.48
CA ILE A 114 -3.76 10.66 -0.24
C ILE A 114 -2.46 11.42 0.05
N VAL A 115 -2.02 11.45 1.31
CA VAL A 115 -0.76 12.09 1.71
C VAL A 115 0.44 11.39 1.07
N HIS A 116 0.49 10.06 1.12
CA HIS A 116 1.54 9.26 0.49
C HIS A 116 1.57 9.46 -1.01
N TYR A 117 0.41 9.40 -1.68
CA TYR A 117 0.30 9.67 -3.11
C TYR A 117 0.86 11.05 -3.50
N GLN A 118 0.45 12.10 -2.79
CA GLN A 118 0.95 13.46 -3.05
C GLN A 118 2.46 13.54 -2.85
N ARG A 119 2.97 12.84 -1.86
CA ARG A 119 4.38 12.90 -1.48
C ARG A 119 5.27 12.07 -2.39
N PHE A 120 4.82 10.91 -2.89
CA PHE A 120 5.48 10.23 -4.00
C PHE A 120 5.45 11.06 -5.28
N GLY A 121 4.35 11.79 -5.54
CA GLY A 121 4.26 12.71 -6.67
C GLY A 121 5.27 13.86 -6.58
N GLU A 122 5.45 14.42 -5.38
CA GLU A 122 6.52 15.38 -5.11
C GLU A 122 7.91 14.76 -5.34
N GLY A 123 8.12 13.53 -4.86
CA GLY A 123 9.35 12.76 -5.10
C GLY A 123 9.66 12.61 -6.59
N LEU A 124 8.66 12.22 -7.39
CA LEU A 124 8.78 12.05 -8.84
C LEU A 124 9.18 13.35 -9.52
N ARG A 125 8.51 14.46 -9.19
CA ARG A 125 8.87 15.78 -9.71
C ARG A 125 10.30 16.16 -9.36
N LEU A 126 10.73 15.95 -8.10
CA LEU A 126 12.07 16.27 -7.65
C LEU A 126 13.16 15.42 -8.33
N VAL A 127 12.86 14.17 -8.66
CA VAL A 127 13.74 13.32 -9.47
C VAL A 127 13.85 13.89 -10.89
N GLN A 128 12.73 14.18 -11.54
CA GLN A 128 12.70 14.73 -12.90
C GLN A 128 13.40 16.09 -13.03
N GLU A 129 13.30 16.97 -12.03
CA GLU A 129 14.00 18.26 -12.00
C GLU A 129 15.52 18.15 -12.03
N LYS A 130 16.08 16.99 -11.65
CA LYS A 130 17.52 16.72 -11.69
C LYS A 130 17.97 16.06 -12.98
N LEU A 131 17.05 15.77 -13.89
CA LEU A 131 17.28 15.10 -15.15
C LEU A 131 17.11 16.07 -16.33
N ASP A 132 17.61 15.68 -17.50
CA ASP A 132 17.41 16.47 -18.73
C ASP A 132 15.92 16.47 -19.09
N TYR A 133 15.30 17.65 -19.07
CA TYR A 133 13.89 17.83 -19.42
C TYR A 133 13.58 17.47 -20.88
N ARG A 134 14.59 17.36 -21.74
CA ARG A 134 14.43 16.89 -23.13
C ARG A 134 14.34 15.37 -23.19
N ASN A 135 14.90 14.66 -22.22
CA ASN A 135 14.82 13.20 -22.14
C ASN A 135 15.07 12.67 -20.72
N PHE A 136 14.02 12.58 -19.91
CA PHE A 136 14.06 11.99 -18.55
C PHE A 136 14.47 10.51 -18.53
N TYR A 137 14.42 9.82 -19.67
CA TYR A 137 14.64 8.38 -19.79
C TYR A 137 15.99 8.03 -20.41
N ALA A 138 16.87 9.04 -20.58
CA ALA A 138 18.18 8.84 -21.18
C ALA A 138 19.09 7.92 -20.35
N PHE A 139 18.93 7.91 -19.02
CA PHE A 139 19.71 7.11 -18.08
C PHE A 139 18.93 6.84 -16.79
N ASN A 140 19.27 5.77 -16.09
CA ASN A 140 18.76 5.47 -14.74
C ASN A 140 19.61 6.24 -13.71
N PRO A 141 19.06 7.23 -12.99
CA PRO A 141 19.82 8.05 -12.05
C PRO A 141 20.35 7.31 -10.82
N SER A 142 19.82 6.12 -10.51
CA SER A 142 20.31 5.28 -9.40
C SER A 142 21.45 4.35 -9.80
N PHE A 143 21.75 4.20 -11.09
CA PHE A 143 22.73 3.24 -11.58
C PHE A 143 23.77 3.86 -12.51
N ASP A 144 23.33 4.63 -13.49
CA ASP A 144 24.20 5.21 -14.50
C ASP A 144 24.98 6.39 -13.91
N LYS A 145 26.32 6.34 -14.02
CA LYS A 145 27.19 7.44 -13.61
C LYS A 145 27.21 8.50 -14.71
N PRO A 146 26.95 9.79 -14.41
CA PRO A 146 27.10 10.84 -15.39
C PRO A 146 28.58 10.92 -15.79
N THR A 147 28.90 10.41 -16.98
CA THR A 147 30.27 10.38 -17.51
C THR A 147 30.26 11.07 -18.87
N GLY A 148 30.38 12.40 -18.85
CA GLY A 148 30.61 13.19 -20.08
C GLY A 148 30.03 14.60 -20.05
N PRO A 149 30.49 15.48 -20.96
CA PRO A 149 30.12 16.90 -21.01
C PRO A 149 28.65 17.17 -21.37
N ASN A 150 27.91 16.13 -21.79
CA ASN A 150 26.49 16.22 -22.19
C ASN A 150 25.53 15.58 -21.18
N CYS A 151 26.00 15.23 -19.97
CA CYS A 151 25.12 14.83 -18.87
C CYS A 151 24.57 16.08 -18.16
N LYS A 152 23.66 16.80 -18.80
CA LYS A 152 22.76 17.79 -18.19
C LYS A 152 21.43 17.81 -18.93
#